data_AF-A0A6P3ZGL7-F1
#
_entry.id   AF-A0A6P3ZGL7-F1
#
_cell.length_a   1.000
_cell.length_b   1.000
_cell.length_c   1.000
_cell.angle_alpha   90.00
_cell.angle_beta   90.00
_cell.angle_gamma   90.00
#
_symmetry.space_group_name_H-M   'P 1'
#
loop_
_entity.id
_entity.type
_entity.pdbx_description
1 polymer ?
#
loop_
_entity_poly.entity_id
_entity_poly.type
_entity_poly.pdbx_seq_one_letter_code
_entity_poly.pdbx_strand_id
1 'polypeptide(L)'
;MENGVVDGVVCSTESVDGSRDVWSCKTSDSASADHLVIMVNGILGSATDWKFAAELFVKMLPDKIFVHCSERNVSRLTLDGVDVMGERLAGEVLEVIQRKPNLKKISFVAHSVGGLVARYAIGKLYRPCKSENVEDSSVSERDEDSGKIGGLEAMNFITVATPHLGSRGNKQVPFLFGLPALERAASCVIHLIFRRTGRHLFLTDGEEGKPPLLKRMIEDQDDCYFMSALRTFKRRVAYSNVGYDHIVGWRTSSIRRDNELPKWEGVVNEKYPHVVYEERCKGYDAEQSETTTVEDDGSDELEEELLTGLSRLPWEKVDVSFHSSRQRIAAHSIIQVKDEIVHIEGADVIRHMIDHFLT
;
A
#
# COMPACT_ATOMS: atom_id res chain seq x y z
N MET A 1 -19.50 -15.03 21.65
CA MET A 1 -19.47 -16.48 21.43
C MET A 1 -18.42 -16.73 20.38
N GLU A 2 -17.21 -17.08 20.82
CA GLU A 2 -16.17 -17.60 19.95
C GLU A 2 -16.66 -18.92 19.37
N ASN A 3 -16.57 -19.09 18.06
CA ASN A 3 -16.41 -20.39 17.42
C ASN A 3 -16.14 -20.17 15.92
N GLY A 4 -14.86 -20.20 15.57
CA GLY A 4 -14.38 -20.25 14.20
C GLY A 4 -13.05 -20.99 14.16
N VAL A 5 -13.06 -22.29 14.45
CA VAL A 5 -11.88 -23.13 14.22
C VAL A 5 -11.81 -23.41 12.72
N VAL A 6 -10.81 -22.83 12.06
CA VAL A 6 -10.41 -23.11 10.67
C VAL A 6 -8.97 -23.60 10.73
N ASP A 7 -8.71 -24.78 10.14
CA ASP A 7 -7.41 -25.42 9.89
C ASP A 7 -6.38 -25.22 11.03
N GLY A 8 -6.26 -26.19 11.96
CA GLY A 8 -5.72 -26.10 13.34
C GLY A 8 -4.33 -25.49 13.62
N VAL A 9 -3.75 -24.74 12.69
CA VAL A 9 -2.52 -23.94 12.79
C VAL A 9 -2.82 -22.45 12.98
N VAL A 10 -3.93 -21.92 12.44
CA VAL A 10 -4.22 -20.47 12.42
C VAL A 10 -5.44 -20.13 13.26
N CYS A 11 -5.30 -19.14 14.13
CA CYS A 11 -6.34 -18.61 14.99
C CYS A 11 -6.73 -17.22 14.49
N SER A 12 -8.03 -16.92 14.54
CA SER A 12 -8.53 -15.59 14.22
C SER A 12 -9.65 -15.18 15.16
N THR A 13 -9.73 -13.89 15.43
CA THR A 13 -10.90 -13.28 16.09
C THR A 13 -11.49 -12.23 15.18
N GLU A 14 -12.80 -12.31 15.02
CA GLU A 14 -13.60 -11.24 14.44
C GLU A 14 -14.14 -10.37 15.58
N SER A 15 -13.82 -9.08 15.54
CA SER A 15 -14.44 -8.12 16.47
C SER A 15 -15.92 -7.92 16.10
N VAL A 16 -16.68 -7.29 17.01
CA VAL A 16 -18.07 -6.87 16.74
C VAL A 16 -18.14 -5.87 15.57
N ASP A 17 -17.05 -5.14 15.33
CA ASP A 17 -16.97 -4.07 14.35
C ASP A 17 -16.38 -4.55 13.00
N GLY A 18 -15.93 -5.82 12.91
CA GLY A 18 -15.48 -6.49 11.68
C GLY A 18 -13.96 -6.66 11.48
N SER A 19 -13.11 -6.30 12.45
CA SER A 19 -11.65 -6.49 12.38
C SER A 19 -11.31 -7.95 12.53
N ARG A 20 -10.28 -8.35 11.80
CA ARG A 20 -9.77 -9.71 11.82
C ARG A 20 -8.34 -9.68 12.31
N ASP A 21 -8.16 -10.04 13.58
CA ASP A 21 -6.84 -10.37 14.11
C ASP A 21 -6.54 -11.82 13.74
N VAL A 22 -5.34 -12.10 13.21
CA VAL A 22 -4.92 -13.46 12.81
C VAL A 22 -3.53 -13.76 13.38
N TRP A 23 -3.38 -14.92 14.01
CA TRP A 23 -2.15 -15.36 14.68
C TRP A 23 -2.05 -16.88 14.77
N SER A 24 -0.87 -17.41 15.14
CA SER A 24 -0.68 -18.86 15.29
C SER A 24 -1.49 -19.41 16.47
N CYS A 25 -2.22 -20.51 16.28
CA CYS A 25 -2.91 -21.17 17.40
C CYS A 25 -1.97 -21.78 18.44
N LYS A 26 -0.69 -21.97 18.08
CA LYS A 26 0.32 -22.48 19.00
C LYS A 26 0.79 -21.36 19.93
N THR A 27 0.46 -21.48 21.22
CA THR A 27 0.69 -20.42 22.23
C THR A 27 2.14 -19.96 22.32
N SER A 28 3.12 -20.87 22.16
CA SER A 28 4.55 -20.50 22.14
C SER A 28 4.89 -19.56 21.00
N ASP A 29 4.31 -19.80 19.83
CA ASP A 29 4.61 -19.07 18.60
C ASP A 29 3.90 -17.71 18.62
N SER A 30 2.65 -17.69 19.07
CA SER A 30 1.91 -16.44 19.30
C SER A 30 2.55 -15.54 20.36
N ALA A 31 3.21 -16.11 21.37
CA ALA A 31 3.89 -15.33 22.40
C ALA A 31 5.23 -14.75 21.93
N SER A 32 5.89 -15.41 20.96
CA SER A 32 7.15 -14.93 20.39
C SER A 32 6.97 -13.92 19.26
N ALA A 33 5.80 -13.90 18.61
CA ALA A 33 5.51 -12.97 17.53
C ALA A 33 5.58 -11.51 18.00
N ASP A 34 6.59 -10.77 17.52
CA ASP A 34 6.85 -9.37 17.86
C ASP A 34 6.70 -8.42 16.66
N HIS A 35 6.25 -8.92 15.51
CA HIS A 35 6.05 -8.14 14.30
C HIS A 35 4.57 -7.97 13.95
N LEU A 36 4.06 -6.75 14.06
CA LEU A 36 2.72 -6.36 13.64
C LEU A 36 2.63 -6.17 12.12
N VAL A 37 1.69 -6.83 11.47
CA VAL A 37 1.36 -6.60 10.06
C VAL A 37 -0.04 -6.02 9.96
N ILE A 38 -0.14 -4.76 9.53
CA ILE A 38 -1.40 -4.07 9.30
C ILE A 38 -1.83 -4.27 7.85
N MET A 39 -3.00 -4.86 7.63
CA MET A 39 -3.59 -5.04 6.31
C MET A 39 -4.73 -4.04 6.07
N VAL A 40 -4.65 -3.26 4.98
CA VAL A 40 -5.55 -2.12 4.71
C VAL A 40 -6.33 -2.34 3.41
N ASN A 41 -7.66 -2.37 3.48
CA ASN A 41 -8.52 -2.65 2.33
C ASN A 41 -8.63 -1.48 1.34
N GLY A 42 -9.05 -1.81 0.12
CA GLY A 42 -9.38 -0.86 -0.93
C GLY A 42 -10.78 -0.24 -0.79
N ILE A 43 -11.19 0.49 -1.83
CA ILE A 43 -12.46 1.21 -1.87
C ILE A 43 -13.65 0.25 -1.85
N LEU A 44 -14.67 0.53 -1.05
CA LEU A 44 -15.82 -0.33 -0.78
C LEU A 44 -15.45 -1.73 -0.24
N GLY A 45 -14.22 -1.92 0.21
CA GLY A 45 -13.72 -3.18 0.75
C GLY A 45 -13.99 -3.36 2.24
N SER A 46 -13.43 -4.45 2.78
CA SER A 46 -13.42 -4.74 4.21
C SER A 46 -12.25 -5.64 4.62
N ALA A 47 -12.11 -5.90 5.93
CA ALA A 47 -11.08 -6.79 6.46
C ALA A 47 -11.11 -8.21 5.86
N THR A 48 -12.28 -8.69 5.41
CA THR A 48 -12.41 -10.03 4.79
C THR A 48 -11.68 -10.14 3.46
N ASP A 49 -11.46 -9.03 2.76
CA ASP A 49 -10.70 -8.99 1.49
C ASP A 49 -9.24 -9.45 1.69
N TRP A 50 -8.74 -9.38 2.93
CA TRP A 50 -7.40 -9.81 3.31
C TRP A 50 -7.36 -11.18 3.99
N LYS A 51 -8.50 -11.87 4.15
CA LYS A 51 -8.58 -13.13 4.90
C LYS A 51 -7.53 -14.15 4.41
N PHE A 52 -7.52 -14.43 3.11
CA PHE A 52 -6.60 -15.40 2.52
C PHE A 52 -5.14 -15.04 2.79
N ALA A 53 -4.77 -13.78 2.53
CA ALA A 53 -3.41 -13.33 2.74
C ALA A 53 -3.01 -13.38 4.22
N ALA A 54 -3.87 -12.91 5.13
CA ALA A 54 -3.60 -12.91 6.57
C ALA A 54 -3.36 -14.33 7.10
N GLU A 55 -4.21 -15.29 6.71
CA GLU A 55 -4.07 -16.69 7.10
C GLU A 55 -2.79 -17.32 6.51
N LEU A 56 -2.46 -17.02 5.26
CA LEU A 56 -1.24 -17.53 4.62
C LEU A 56 0.04 -16.95 5.25
N PHE A 57 0.05 -15.64 5.55
CA PHE A 57 1.14 -14.95 6.26
C PHE A 57 1.42 -15.63 7.59
N VAL A 58 0.40 -15.84 8.42
CA VAL A 58 0.55 -16.47 9.74
C VAL A 58 0.95 -17.93 9.61
N LYS A 59 0.42 -18.66 8.63
CA LYS A 59 0.79 -20.07 8.40
C LYS A 59 2.27 -20.22 8.02
N MET A 60 2.83 -19.26 7.29
CA MET A 60 4.23 -19.29 6.84
C MET A 60 5.22 -18.66 7.84
N LEU A 61 4.77 -17.72 8.68
CA LEU A 61 5.60 -17.01 9.66
C LEU A 61 5.01 -17.07 11.09
N PRO A 62 4.65 -18.26 11.60
CA PRO A 62 3.78 -18.41 12.78
C PRO A 62 4.38 -17.87 14.09
N ASP A 63 5.70 -17.86 14.21
CA ASP A 63 6.44 -17.43 15.40
C ASP A 63 6.97 -15.99 15.31
N LYS A 64 6.74 -15.31 14.18
CA LYS A 64 7.26 -13.96 13.88
C LYS A 64 6.19 -12.90 13.92
N ILE A 65 5.03 -13.17 13.31
CA ILE A 65 4.07 -12.12 13.00
C ILE A 65 2.74 -12.25 13.73
N PHE A 66 2.11 -11.10 13.93
CA PHE A 66 0.71 -10.94 14.29
C PHE A 66 0.05 -10.05 13.24
N VAL A 67 -1.02 -10.52 12.60
CA VAL A 67 -1.69 -9.79 11.53
C VAL A 67 -2.96 -9.13 12.06
N HIS A 68 -3.16 -7.86 11.74
CA HIS A 68 -4.38 -7.10 12.00
C HIS A 68 -4.94 -6.57 10.69
N CYS A 69 -6.11 -7.07 10.28
CA CYS A 69 -6.86 -6.53 9.16
C CYS A 69 -7.77 -5.39 9.65
N SER A 70 -7.49 -4.17 9.17
CA SER A 70 -8.17 -2.93 9.58
C SER A 70 -9.67 -2.96 9.28
N GLU A 71 -10.47 -2.41 10.19
CA GLU A 71 -11.93 -2.33 10.12
C GLU A 71 -12.48 -0.89 10.11
N ARG A 72 -11.67 0.11 10.47
CA ARG A 72 -12.18 1.48 10.62
C ARG A 72 -12.63 2.11 9.31
N ASN A 73 -12.23 1.54 8.17
CA ASN A 73 -12.53 2.04 6.83
C ASN A 73 -13.23 0.98 5.96
N VAL A 74 -14.40 0.51 6.38
CA VAL A 74 -15.20 -0.47 5.64
C VAL A 74 -16.28 0.15 4.77
N SER A 75 -16.60 -0.50 3.64
CA SER A 75 -17.76 -0.17 2.80
C SER A 75 -17.82 1.33 2.44
N ARG A 76 -18.90 2.04 2.80
CA ARG A 76 -19.08 3.46 2.44
C ARG A 76 -18.14 4.40 3.17
N LEU A 77 -17.54 3.98 4.29
CA LEU A 77 -16.55 4.79 5.02
C LEU A 77 -15.29 5.00 4.18
N THR A 78 -15.05 4.15 3.18
CA THR A 78 -13.92 4.35 2.25
C THR A 78 -14.09 5.57 1.33
N LEU A 79 -15.26 6.23 1.36
CA LEU A 79 -15.58 7.39 0.53
C LEU A 79 -15.35 8.73 1.27
N ASP A 80 -14.95 8.67 2.54
CA ASP A 80 -14.80 9.84 3.42
C ASP A 80 -13.53 10.66 3.16
N GLY A 81 -12.64 10.21 2.27
CA GLY A 81 -11.37 10.87 1.96
C GLY A 81 -10.17 10.18 2.61
N VAL A 82 -9.05 10.16 1.88
CA VAL A 82 -7.78 9.54 2.31
C VAL A 82 -7.27 10.11 3.64
N ASP A 83 -7.48 11.40 3.90
CA ASP A 83 -7.08 12.04 5.16
C ASP A 83 -7.90 11.55 6.35
N VAL A 84 -9.23 11.53 6.24
CA VAL A 84 -10.13 11.03 7.29
C VAL A 84 -9.90 9.55 7.53
N MET A 85 -9.78 8.76 6.46
CA MET A 85 -9.46 7.34 6.56
C MET A 85 -8.11 7.09 7.21
N GLY A 86 -7.10 7.90 6.87
CA GLY A 86 -5.75 7.79 7.40
C GLY A 86 -5.67 8.14 8.88
N GLU A 87 -6.41 9.16 9.33
CA GLU A 87 -6.52 9.49 10.76
C GLU A 87 -7.17 8.35 11.56
N ARG A 88 -8.26 7.77 11.03
CA ARG A 88 -8.91 6.60 11.64
C ARG A 88 -7.97 5.40 11.73
N LEU A 89 -7.25 5.10 10.65
CA LEU A 89 -6.28 4.01 10.61
C LEU A 89 -5.13 4.26 11.61
N ALA A 90 -4.63 5.49 11.71
CA ALA A 90 -3.60 5.84 12.70
C ALA A 90 -4.08 5.58 14.14
N GLY A 91 -5.31 5.98 14.47
CA GLY A 91 -5.92 5.68 15.78
C GLY A 91 -6.02 4.17 16.04
N GLU A 92 -6.53 3.41 15.08
CA GLU A 92 -6.65 1.95 15.16
C GLU A 92 -5.31 1.26 15.38
N VAL A 93 -4.27 1.67 14.65
CA VAL A 93 -2.91 1.11 14.81
C VAL A 93 -2.39 1.35 16.23
N LEU A 94 -2.59 2.54 16.79
CA LEU A 94 -2.19 2.83 18.17
C LEU A 94 -2.95 1.97 19.19
N GLU A 95 -4.26 1.75 18.98
CA GLU A 95 -5.06 0.85 19.82
C GLU A 95 -4.54 -0.60 19.77
N VAL A 96 -4.15 -1.09 18.59
CA VAL A 96 -3.56 -2.43 18.43
C VAL A 96 -2.21 -2.53 19.16
N ILE A 97 -1.33 -1.54 18.99
CA ILE A 97 -0.03 -1.49 19.65
C ILE A 97 -0.17 -1.48 21.17
N GLN A 98 -1.12 -0.71 21.71
CA GLN A 98 -1.39 -0.67 23.15
C GLN A 98 -1.91 -2.01 23.69
N ARG A 99 -2.74 -2.74 22.92
CA ARG A 99 -3.23 -4.06 23.29
C ARG A 99 -2.14 -5.14 23.27
N LYS A 100 -1.04 -4.94 22.52
CA LYS A 100 0.04 -5.91 22.32
C LYS A 100 1.42 -5.27 22.57
N PRO A 101 1.79 -5.03 23.85
CA PRO A 101 3.02 -4.31 24.20
C PRO A 101 4.32 -5.08 23.90
N ASN A 102 4.24 -6.37 23.54
CA ASN A 102 5.39 -7.18 23.14
C ASN A 102 5.86 -6.93 21.70
N LEU A 103 5.08 -6.18 20.90
CA LEU A 103 5.43 -5.83 19.53
C LEU A 103 6.62 -4.89 19.49
N LYS A 104 7.52 -5.13 18.54
CA LYS A 104 8.73 -4.32 18.29
C LYS A 104 8.79 -3.79 16.87
N LYS A 105 8.17 -4.50 15.92
CA LYS A 105 8.24 -4.22 14.49
C LYS A 105 6.85 -3.99 13.92
N ILE A 106 6.76 -3.18 12.87
CA ILE A 106 5.52 -2.92 12.14
C ILE A 106 5.74 -2.96 10.62
N SER A 107 4.76 -3.53 9.92
CA SER A 107 4.66 -3.53 8.47
C SER A 107 3.24 -3.19 8.03
N PHE A 108 3.12 -2.64 6.83
CA PHE A 108 1.84 -2.37 6.18
C PHE A 108 1.75 -3.13 4.86
N VAL A 109 0.60 -3.75 4.60
CA VAL A 109 0.22 -4.34 3.32
C VAL A 109 -1.12 -3.75 2.92
N ALA A 110 -1.16 -3.02 1.81
CA ALA A 110 -2.31 -2.18 1.50
C ALA A 110 -2.72 -2.28 0.04
N HIS A 111 -4.02 -2.35 -0.21
CA HIS A 111 -4.58 -2.56 -1.54
C HIS A 111 -5.28 -1.30 -2.05
N SER A 112 -5.07 -0.97 -3.33
CA SER A 112 -5.77 0.12 -4.00
C SER A 112 -5.65 1.44 -3.22
N VAL A 113 -6.75 2.15 -3.01
CA VAL A 113 -6.79 3.37 -2.18
C VAL A 113 -6.26 3.16 -0.76
N GLY A 114 -6.33 1.94 -0.23
CA GLY A 114 -5.77 1.58 1.07
C GLY A 114 -4.28 1.90 1.19
N GLY A 115 -3.52 1.84 0.09
CA GLY A 115 -2.11 2.24 0.09
C GLY A 115 -1.90 3.73 0.31
N LEU A 116 -2.80 4.58 -0.21
CA LEU A 116 -2.78 6.03 0.08
C LEU A 116 -3.21 6.30 1.53
N VAL A 117 -4.20 5.56 2.03
CA VAL A 117 -4.63 5.63 3.44
C VAL A 117 -3.47 5.25 4.37
N ALA A 118 -2.76 4.17 4.06
CA ALA A 118 -1.59 3.72 4.80
C ALA A 118 -0.47 4.78 4.77
N ARG A 119 -0.17 5.38 3.61
CA ARG A 119 0.79 6.49 3.49
C ARG A 119 0.42 7.67 4.40
N TYR A 120 -0.86 8.02 4.47
CA TYR A 120 -1.31 9.09 5.36
C TYR A 120 -1.10 8.71 6.83
N ALA A 121 -1.55 7.50 7.21
CA ALA A 121 -1.46 7.02 8.58
C ALA A 121 -0.01 6.94 9.10
N ILE A 122 0.93 6.42 8.29
CA ILE A 122 2.34 6.35 8.71
C ILE A 122 2.93 7.75 8.96
N GLY A 123 2.53 8.77 8.18
CA GLY A 123 2.96 10.15 8.38
C GLY A 123 2.47 10.74 9.71
N LYS A 124 1.26 10.34 10.15
CA LYS A 124 0.70 10.71 11.47
C LYS A 124 1.31 9.92 12.63
N LEU A 125 1.70 8.68 12.39
CA LEU A 125 2.27 7.77 13.39
C LEU A 125 3.78 7.97 13.58
N TYR A 126 4.45 8.60 12.62
CA TYR A 126 5.89 8.76 12.65
C TYR A 126 6.34 9.68 13.78
N ARG A 127 7.36 9.22 14.50
CA ARG A 127 8.04 9.99 15.53
C ARG A 127 9.53 10.00 15.19
N PRO A 128 10.13 11.17 14.96
CA PRO A 128 11.58 11.28 14.82
C PRO A 128 12.29 10.67 16.03
N CYS A 129 13.50 10.13 15.82
CA CYS A 129 14.37 9.79 16.93
C CYS A 129 14.68 11.10 17.69
N LYS A 130 14.45 11.14 19.00
CA LYS A 130 14.90 12.28 19.80
C LYS A 130 16.40 12.10 19.98
N SER A 131 17.20 12.93 19.33
CA SER A 131 18.55 13.20 19.81
C SER A 131 18.39 13.92 21.15
N GLU A 132 18.33 13.15 22.24
CA GLU A 132 18.53 13.74 23.56
C GLU A 132 19.95 14.28 23.55
N ASN A 133 20.10 15.57 23.82
CA ASN A 133 21.37 16.26 23.99
C ASN A 133 22.23 15.47 25.00
N VAL A 134 23.10 14.61 24.50
CA VAL A 134 24.24 14.11 25.24
C VAL A 134 25.44 14.64 24.49
N GLU A 135 25.92 15.79 24.96
CA GLU A 135 27.31 16.18 24.79
C GLU A 135 28.19 15.12 25.47
N ASP A 136 28.30 13.93 24.89
CA ASP A 136 29.48 13.12 25.08
C ASP A 136 29.56 11.92 24.13
N SER A 137 30.72 11.84 23.48
CA SER A 137 31.45 10.63 23.16
C SER A 137 30.98 9.73 21.99
N SER A 138 31.83 9.83 20.95
CA SER A 138 32.39 8.75 20.13
C SER A 138 31.47 8.00 19.15
N VAL A 139 31.68 8.36 17.88
CA VAL A 139 31.53 7.59 16.64
C VAL A 139 31.39 6.08 16.86
N SER A 140 30.14 5.61 16.73
CA SER A 140 29.88 4.33 16.09
C SER A 140 28.69 4.53 15.15
N GLU A 141 28.98 4.60 13.84
CA GLU A 141 27.99 4.48 12.78
C GLU A 141 27.28 3.12 12.94
N ARG A 142 26.12 3.12 13.57
CA ARG A 142 25.15 2.04 13.49
C ARG A 142 23.77 2.67 13.28
N ASP A 143 22.99 2.04 12.41
CA ASP A 143 21.65 2.36 11.91
C ASP A 143 20.53 2.63 12.97
N GLU A 144 20.87 3.00 14.20
CA GLU A 144 19.94 3.12 15.33
C GLU A 144 19.18 4.47 15.37
N ASP A 145 19.44 5.39 14.44
CA ASP A 145 18.89 6.76 14.47
C ASP A 145 17.66 6.98 13.55
N SER A 146 17.01 5.90 13.11
CA SER A 146 15.82 5.97 12.27
C SER A 146 14.54 6.19 13.10
N GLY A 147 13.69 7.14 12.69
CA GLY A 147 12.44 7.43 13.39
C GLY A 147 11.48 6.22 13.38
N LYS A 148 10.57 6.16 14.35
CA LYS A 148 9.69 5.01 14.57
C LYS A 148 8.26 5.28 14.14
N ILE A 149 7.49 4.24 13.84
CA ILE A 149 6.05 4.31 13.52
C ILE A 149 5.26 3.80 14.73
N GLY A 150 4.59 4.70 15.44
CA GLY A 150 3.85 4.32 16.66
C GLY A 150 4.74 3.71 17.75
N GLY A 151 6.05 4.03 17.74
CA GLY A 151 7.05 3.45 18.65
C GLY A 151 7.65 2.12 18.18
N LEU A 152 7.22 1.58 17.03
CA LEU A 152 7.72 0.34 16.45
C LEU A 152 8.71 0.60 15.30
N GLU A 153 9.63 -0.35 15.10
CA GLU A 153 10.57 -0.36 13.98
C GLU A 153 9.84 -0.67 12.67
N ALA A 154 10.05 0.15 11.64
CA ALA A 154 9.35 0.02 10.36
C ALA A 154 10.07 -0.95 9.42
N MET A 155 9.41 -2.08 9.10
CA MET A 155 10.04 -3.16 8.32
C MET A 155 9.64 -3.12 6.84
N ASN A 156 8.36 -3.37 6.52
CA ASN A 156 7.87 -3.43 5.14
C ASN A 156 6.71 -2.45 4.91
N PHE A 157 6.79 -1.66 3.84
CA PHE A 157 5.67 -0.89 3.31
C PHE A 157 5.31 -1.44 1.92
N ILE A 158 4.27 -2.27 1.86
CA ILE A 158 3.86 -2.98 0.65
C ILE A 158 2.54 -2.41 0.16
N THR A 159 2.52 -2.03 -1.11
CA THR A 159 1.32 -1.55 -1.79
C THR A 159 0.97 -2.45 -2.97
N VAL A 160 -0.32 -2.68 -3.17
CA VAL A 160 -0.84 -3.61 -4.18
C VAL A 160 -1.90 -2.89 -4.99
N ALA A 161 -1.62 -2.67 -6.28
CA ALA A 161 -2.48 -1.92 -7.20
C ALA A 161 -2.91 -0.55 -6.66
N THR A 162 -2.02 0.18 -5.96
CA THR A 162 -2.32 1.48 -5.35
C THR A 162 -2.14 2.63 -6.33
N PRO A 163 -3.09 3.56 -6.50
CA PRO A 163 -2.94 4.70 -7.42
C PRO A 163 -2.05 5.80 -6.81
N HIS A 164 -0.74 5.57 -6.71
CA HIS A 164 0.20 6.49 -6.03
C HIS A 164 0.27 7.88 -6.65
N LEU A 165 0.11 7.96 -7.98
CA LEU A 165 0.11 9.19 -8.77
C LEU A 165 -1.31 9.74 -9.00
N GLY A 166 -2.30 9.16 -8.32
CA GLY A 166 -3.72 9.41 -8.59
C GLY A 166 -4.25 8.63 -9.80
N SER A 167 -5.42 9.07 -10.28
CA SER A 167 -6.22 8.42 -11.32
C SER A 167 -6.53 9.34 -12.50
N ARG A 168 -5.89 10.51 -12.59
CA ARG A 168 -5.98 11.40 -13.77
C ARG A 168 -5.30 10.77 -14.98
N GLY A 169 -5.74 11.13 -16.18
CA GLY A 169 -5.06 10.81 -17.44
C GLY A 169 -5.03 9.33 -17.86
N ASN A 170 -5.41 8.41 -16.99
CA ASN A 170 -5.50 7.00 -17.35
C ASN A 170 -6.71 6.76 -18.24
N LYS A 171 -6.51 6.22 -19.45
CA LYS A 171 -7.57 5.66 -20.32
C LYS A 171 -8.33 4.47 -19.68
N GLN A 172 -8.11 4.22 -18.40
CA GLN A 172 -8.63 3.10 -17.63
C GLN A 172 -9.82 3.49 -16.77
N VAL A 173 -10.76 4.25 -17.34
CA VAL A 173 -12.12 4.37 -16.81
C VAL A 173 -13.10 3.67 -17.74
N PRO A 174 -13.11 2.33 -17.79
CA PRO A 174 -14.01 1.56 -18.62
C PRO A 174 -15.33 1.40 -17.88
N PHE A 175 -16.08 2.49 -17.73
CA PHE A 175 -17.48 2.37 -17.28
C PHE A 175 -18.47 2.45 -18.45
N LEU A 176 -18.00 2.70 -19.68
CA LEU A 176 -18.87 3.15 -20.79
C LEU A 176 -18.46 2.67 -22.20
N PHE A 177 -18.07 1.41 -22.35
CA PHE A 177 -18.05 0.73 -23.67
C PHE A 177 -17.35 1.49 -24.83
N GLY A 178 -16.24 2.20 -24.57
CA GLY A 178 -15.39 2.74 -25.64
C GLY A 178 -15.95 3.91 -26.45
N LEU A 179 -16.77 4.77 -25.83
CA LEU A 179 -17.20 6.06 -26.41
C LEU A 179 -16.40 7.23 -25.78
N PRO A 180 -15.41 7.83 -26.48
CA PRO A 180 -14.51 8.85 -25.93
C PRO A 180 -15.22 10.10 -25.38
N ALA A 181 -16.38 10.45 -25.95
CA ALA A 181 -17.18 11.60 -25.50
C ALA A 181 -17.87 11.34 -24.15
N LEU A 182 -18.24 10.08 -23.87
CA LEU A 182 -18.91 9.69 -22.63
C LEU A 182 -17.88 9.45 -21.51
N GLU A 183 -16.67 8.99 -21.84
CA GLU A 183 -15.54 8.91 -20.92
C GLU A 183 -15.08 10.29 -20.42
N ARG A 184 -15.08 11.32 -21.29
CA ARG A 184 -14.84 12.73 -20.88
C ARG A 184 -15.94 13.30 -19.99
N ALA A 185 -17.18 12.84 -20.13
CA ALA A 185 -18.28 13.24 -19.25
C ALA A 185 -18.28 12.45 -17.93
N ALA A 186 -17.92 11.17 -17.97
CA ALA A 186 -17.84 10.32 -16.79
C ALA A 186 -16.63 10.64 -15.90
N SER A 187 -15.49 11.08 -16.47
CA SER A 187 -14.38 11.61 -15.66
C SER A 187 -14.81 12.82 -14.81
N CYS A 188 -15.72 13.66 -15.31
CA CYS A 188 -16.34 14.75 -14.54
C CYS A 188 -17.29 14.26 -13.43
N VAL A 189 -17.84 13.04 -13.53
CA VAL A 189 -18.84 12.50 -12.59
C VAL A 189 -18.25 11.48 -11.60
N ILE A 190 -17.14 10.82 -11.92
CA ILE A 190 -16.55 9.78 -11.07
C ILE A 190 -16.10 10.32 -9.71
N HIS A 191 -15.61 11.55 -9.65
CA HIS A 191 -15.36 12.24 -8.38
C HIS A 191 -16.62 12.39 -7.52
N LEU A 192 -17.79 12.61 -8.15
CA LEU A 192 -19.07 12.73 -7.46
C LEU A 192 -19.53 11.35 -6.93
N ILE A 193 -19.24 10.28 -7.67
CA ILE A 193 -19.58 8.89 -7.28
C ILE A 193 -18.76 8.46 -6.06
N PHE A 194 -17.46 8.76 -6.03
CA PHE A 194 -16.57 8.39 -4.92
C PHE A 194 -16.36 9.49 -3.87
N ARG A 195 -17.20 10.53 -3.88
CA ARG A 195 -17.21 11.63 -2.89
C ARG A 195 -15.81 12.23 -2.67
N ARG A 196 -15.41 12.41 -1.41
CA ARG A 196 -14.14 13.06 -1.05
C ARG A 196 -12.93 12.21 -1.45
N THR A 197 -13.02 10.88 -1.31
CA THR A 197 -11.98 9.96 -1.81
C THR A 197 -11.77 10.12 -3.30
N GLY A 198 -12.86 10.21 -4.07
CA GLY A 198 -12.80 10.52 -5.49
C GLY A 198 -12.02 11.81 -5.75
N ARG A 199 -12.36 12.91 -5.08
CA ARG A 199 -11.67 14.21 -5.23
C ARG A 199 -10.16 14.10 -5.02
N HIS A 200 -9.71 13.37 -4.00
CA HIS A 200 -8.28 13.14 -3.76
C HIS A 200 -7.64 12.33 -4.90
N LEU A 201 -8.29 11.26 -5.34
CA LEU A 201 -7.75 10.36 -6.37
C LEU A 201 -7.50 11.05 -7.71
N PHE A 202 -8.34 12.00 -8.11
CA PHE A 202 -8.02 12.84 -9.28
C PHE A 202 -7.71 14.29 -8.93
N LEU A 203 -7.08 14.52 -7.77
CA LEU A 203 -6.38 15.76 -7.46
C LEU A 203 -7.25 17.05 -7.59
N THR A 204 -8.56 16.95 -7.37
CA THR A 204 -9.53 18.07 -7.45
C THR A 204 -9.92 18.63 -6.07
N ASP A 205 -9.09 18.33 -5.07
CA ASP A 205 -9.23 18.76 -3.67
C ASP A 205 -8.27 19.89 -3.29
N GLY A 206 -7.57 20.48 -4.25
CA GLY A 206 -6.80 21.70 -4.04
C GLY A 206 -7.71 22.89 -3.65
N GLU A 207 -7.25 23.67 -2.70
CA GLU A 207 -7.88 24.92 -2.25
C GLU A 207 -6.86 26.07 -2.40
N GLU A 208 -7.31 27.32 -2.29
CA GLU A 208 -6.42 28.48 -2.40
C GLU A 208 -5.29 28.40 -1.35
N GLY A 209 -4.04 28.38 -1.81
CA GLY A 209 -2.86 28.22 -0.96
C GLY A 209 -2.58 26.80 -0.45
N LYS A 210 -3.42 25.80 -0.80
CA LYS A 210 -3.26 24.41 -0.35
C LYS A 210 -3.34 23.42 -1.51
N PRO A 211 -2.21 22.82 -1.93
CA PRO A 211 -2.23 21.85 -3.03
C PRO A 211 -3.05 20.59 -2.69
N PRO A 212 -3.45 19.81 -3.71
CA PRO A 212 -4.11 18.52 -3.53
C PRO A 212 -3.42 17.62 -2.51
N LEU A 213 -4.18 16.81 -1.77
CA LEU A 213 -3.66 16.00 -0.67
C LEU A 213 -2.49 15.10 -1.10
N LEU A 214 -2.58 14.44 -2.26
CA LEU A 214 -1.52 13.55 -2.72
C LEU A 214 -0.20 14.30 -2.93
N LYS A 215 -0.26 15.55 -3.42
CA LYS A 215 0.92 16.43 -3.56
C LYS A 215 1.45 16.83 -2.19
N ARG A 216 0.58 17.09 -1.21
CA ARG A 216 1.03 17.32 0.18
C ARG A 216 1.71 16.10 0.80
N MET A 217 1.35 14.89 0.37
CA MET A 217 1.92 13.64 0.88
C MET A 217 3.29 13.26 0.27
N ILE A 218 3.90 14.13 -0.53
CA ILE A 218 5.30 13.99 -0.99
C ILE A 218 6.24 14.97 -0.28
N GLU A 219 5.75 15.68 0.74
CA GLU A 219 6.52 16.61 1.57
C GLU A 219 6.18 16.39 3.06
N ASP A 220 7.07 16.83 3.95
CA ASP A 220 6.81 16.82 5.41
C ASP A 220 6.34 18.22 5.84
N GLN A 221 5.08 18.35 6.28
CA GLN A 221 4.44 19.63 6.62
C GLN A 221 3.41 19.46 7.76
N ASP A 222 3.17 20.52 8.53
CA ASP A 222 2.07 20.61 9.52
C ASP A 222 1.96 19.39 10.45
N ASP A 223 3.08 18.99 11.08
CA ASP A 223 3.20 17.81 11.96
C ASP A 223 2.83 16.46 11.28
N CYS A 224 2.82 16.43 9.95
CA CYS A 224 2.65 15.23 9.15
C CYS A 224 3.95 14.93 8.40
N TYR A 225 4.61 13.83 8.78
CA TYR A 225 5.94 13.46 8.30
C TYR A 225 5.85 12.37 7.24
N PHE A 226 5.14 12.61 6.13
CA PHE A 226 4.83 11.57 5.15
C PHE A 226 6.07 10.94 4.51
N MET A 227 7.03 11.76 4.07
CA MET A 227 8.24 11.26 3.41
C MET A 227 9.25 10.71 4.42
N SER A 228 9.38 11.35 5.59
CA SER A 228 10.22 10.81 6.66
C SER A 228 9.70 9.47 7.18
N ALA A 229 8.38 9.32 7.33
CA ALA A 229 7.75 8.04 7.69
C ALA A 229 8.02 6.97 6.63
N LEU A 230 7.81 7.30 5.36
CA LEU A 230 8.01 6.35 4.27
C LEU A 230 9.49 5.93 4.16
N ARG A 231 10.43 6.86 4.39
CA ARG A 231 11.88 6.59 4.39
C ARG A 231 12.30 5.59 5.47
N THR A 232 11.65 5.59 6.63
CA THR A 232 12.05 4.71 7.75
C THR A 232 11.81 3.22 7.48
N PHE A 233 10.91 2.87 6.57
CA PHE A 233 10.69 1.46 6.21
C PHE A 233 11.93 0.87 5.54
N LYS A 234 12.43 -0.24 6.08
CA LYS A 234 13.59 -0.97 5.51
C LYS A 234 13.34 -1.44 4.07
N ARG A 235 12.09 -1.83 3.78
CA ARG A 235 11.66 -2.27 2.46
C ARG A 235 10.38 -1.56 2.04
N ARG A 236 10.37 -1.01 0.82
CA ARG A 236 9.21 -0.39 0.18
C ARG A 236 8.96 -1.10 -1.15
N VAL A 237 7.76 -1.59 -1.37
CA VAL A 237 7.42 -2.39 -2.56
C VAL A 237 6.09 -1.95 -3.15
N ALA A 238 6.06 -1.82 -4.48
CA ALA A 238 4.84 -1.57 -5.25
C ALA A 238 4.56 -2.77 -6.17
N TYR A 239 3.50 -3.52 -5.85
CA TYR A 239 2.97 -4.59 -6.70
C TYR A 239 1.93 -4.00 -7.65
N SER A 240 2.13 -4.19 -8.95
CA SER A 240 1.37 -3.48 -9.99
C SER A 240 0.87 -4.44 -11.05
N ASN A 241 -0.39 -4.32 -11.43
CA ASN A 241 -0.94 -5.11 -12.54
C ASN A 241 -0.48 -4.51 -13.88
N VAL A 242 0.15 -5.31 -14.72
CA VAL A 242 0.57 -4.93 -16.08
C VAL A 242 -0.63 -4.63 -16.98
N GLY A 243 -1.73 -5.35 -16.79
CA GLY A 243 -2.94 -5.20 -17.58
C GLY A 243 -4.17 -5.81 -16.92
N TYR A 244 -5.33 -5.56 -17.54
CA TYR A 244 -6.66 -5.98 -17.07
C TYR A 244 -7.09 -5.47 -15.68
N ASP A 245 -6.27 -4.63 -15.06
CA ASP A 245 -6.73 -3.75 -14.00
C ASP A 245 -7.41 -2.55 -14.66
N HIS A 246 -8.72 -2.45 -14.42
CA HIS A 246 -9.58 -1.41 -14.96
C HIS A 246 -9.87 -0.31 -13.94
N ILE A 247 -9.25 -0.39 -12.77
CA ILE A 247 -9.47 0.53 -11.65
C ILE A 247 -8.19 1.35 -11.44
N VAL A 248 -7.02 0.71 -11.49
CA VAL A 248 -5.73 1.36 -11.25
C VAL A 248 -4.73 1.06 -12.36
N GLY A 249 -4.22 2.12 -12.97
CA GLY A 249 -3.22 2.06 -14.03
C GLY A 249 -1.88 1.49 -13.60
N TRP A 250 -1.22 0.81 -14.54
CA TRP A 250 0.11 0.23 -14.33
C TRP A 250 1.13 1.32 -13.97
N ARG A 251 1.16 2.45 -14.69
CA ARG A 251 2.08 3.56 -14.39
C ARG A 251 1.90 4.12 -12.98
N THR A 252 0.66 4.34 -12.56
CA THR A 252 0.36 4.95 -11.25
C THR A 252 0.61 3.97 -10.11
N SER A 253 0.35 2.67 -10.31
CA SER A 253 0.66 1.65 -9.31
C SER A 253 2.13 1.34 -9.17
N SER A 254 2.87 1.42 -10.27
CA SER A 254 4.31 1.14 -10.31
C SER A 254 5.20 2.37 -10.05
N ILE A 255 4.62 3.58 -9.95
CA ILE A 255 5.35 4.84 -9.82
C ILE A 255 6.33 4.99 -11.00
N ARG A 256 5.79 4.98 -12.22
CA ARG A 256 6.55 5.12 -13.48
C ARG A 256 5.83 6.03 -14.46
N ARG A 257 6.61 6.59 -15.39
CA ARG A 257 6.11 7.20 -16.63
C ARG A 257 5.67 6.13 -17.61
N ASP A 258 4.87 6.50 -18.61
CA ASP A 258 4.43 5.56 -19.66
C ASP A 258 5.62 5.02 -20.48
N ASN A 259 6.63 5.86 -20.76
CA ASN A 259 7.84 5.46 -21.49
C ASN A 259 8.83 4.61 -20.65
N GLU A 260 8.66 4.56 -19.33
CA GLU A 260 9.45 3.76 -18.40
C GLU A 260 8.83 2.38 -18.15
N LEU A 261 7.61 2.13 -18.64
CA LEU A 261 6.95 0.83 -18.47
C LEU A 261 7.73 -0.26 -19.20
N PRO A 262 8.10 -1.36 -18.52
CA PRO A 262 8.81 -2.48 -19.14
C PRO A 262 8.05 -3.08 -20.33
N LYS A 263 8.79 -3.61 -21.31
CA LYS A 263 8.21 -4.48 -22.34
C LYS A 263 8.19 -5.91 -21.80
N TRP A 264 7.02 -6.56 -21.84
CA TRP A 264 6.85 -7.91 -21.30
C TRP A 264 7.09 -8.99 -22.37
N GLU A 265 8.01 -9.92 -22.11
CA GLU A 265 8.36 -11.07 -22.96
C GLU A 265 8.23 -12.43 -22.22
N GLY A 266 7.06 -12.74 -21.65
CA GLY A 266 6.75 -14.08 -21.13
C GLY A 266 7.02 -14.31 -19.63
N VAL A 267 6.91 -15.57 -19.18
CA VAL A 267 7.02 -15.93 -17.75
C VAL A 267 8.48 -15.83 -17.31
N VAL A 268 8.75 -15.01 -16.29
CA VAL A 268 10.12 -14.76 -15.78
C VAL A 268 10.46 -15.65 -14.59
N ASN A 269 9.47 -16.14 -13.85
CA ASN A 269 9.69 -16.86 -12.60
C ASN A 269 8.87 -18.16 -12.51
N GLU A 270 9.54 -19.31 -12.46
CA GLU A 270 8.86 -20.63 -12.35
C GLU A 270 8.13 -20.81 -11.01
N LYS A 271 8.63 -20.18 -9.94
CA LYS A 271 8.05 -20.28 -8.60
C LYS A 271 6.82 -19.38 -8.44
N TYR A 272 6.83 -18.21 -9.09
CA TYR A 272 5.72 -17.25 -9.08
C TYR A 272 5.35 -16.86 -10.51
N PRO A 273 4.57 -17.70 -11.23
CA PRO A 273 4.30 -17.54 -12.65
C PRO A 273 3.65 -16.21 -13.05
N HIS A 274 2.94 -15.56 -12.12
CA HIS A 274 2.30 -14.27 -12.39
C HIS A 274 3.21 -13.06 -12.16
N VAL A 275 4.37 -13.24 -11.51
CA VAL A 275 5.38 -12.18 -11.39
C VAL A 275 6.20 -12.15 -12.68
N VAL A 276 6.06 -11.05 -13.44
CA VAL A 276 6.57 -10.96 -14.81
C VAL A 276 7.71 -9.95 -14.97
N TYR A 277 7.90 -9.06 -14.01
CA TYR A 277 9.04 -8.15 -13.99
C TYR A 277 9.29 -7.67 -12.56
N GLU A 278 10.56 -7.55 -12.21
CA GLU A 278 11.00 -7.06 -10.91
C GLU A 278 12.17 -6.10 -11.09
N GLU A 279 12.12 -4.96 -10.43
CA GLU A 279 13.26 -4.05 -10.36
C GLU A 279 13.38 -3.39 -9.00
N ARG A 280 14.61 -2.97 -8.69
CA ARG A 280 14.91 -2.17 -7.51
C ARG A 280 15.45 -0.82 -7.97
N CYS A 281 14.62 0.21 -7.87
CA CYS A 281 15.01 1.58 -8.18
C CYS A 281 15.80 2.18 -7.01
N LYS A 282 16.94 2.80 -7.31
CA LYS A 282 17.62 3.67 -6.35
C LYS A 282 16.82 4.97 -6.22
N GLY A 283 16.81 5.58 -5.04
CA GLY A 283 16.24 6.91 -4.87
C GLY A 283 17.06 7.94 -5.65
N TYR A 284 16.40 8.91 -6.26
CA TYR A 284 17.08 10.04 -6.90
C TYR A 284 17.42 11.11 -5.86
N ASP A 285 18.68 11.56 -5.84
CA ASP A 285 19.06 12.79 -5.15
C ASP A 285 18.58 13.98 -5.99
N ALA A 286 17.93 14.96 -5.34
CA ALA A 286 17.33 16.12 -6.00
C ALA A 286 18.33 17.00 -6.78
N GLU A 287 19.64 16.75 -6.64
CA GLU A 287 20.72 17.45 -7.33
C GLU A 287 21.06 16.89 -8.73
N GLN A 288 20.52 15.72 -9.11
CA GLN A 288 20.72 15.12 -10.46
C GLN A 288 19.50 15.29 -11.38
N SER A 289 18.74 16.37 -11.21
CA SER A 289 17.82 16.82 -12.27
C SER A 289 18.65 17.37 -13.44
N GLU A 290 19.23 16.48 -14.24
CA GLU A 290 19.42 16.81 -15.65
C GLU A 290 18.03 16.98 -16.23
N THR A 291 17.71 18.24 -16.52
CA THR A 291 16.54 18.68 -17.26
C THR A 291 16.58 18.03 -18.63
N THR A 292 16.19 16.76 -18.71
CA THR A 292 15.85 16.15 -19.97
C THR A 292 14.51 16.80 -20.32
N THR A 293 14.57 17.86 -21.11
CA THR A 293 13.40 18.42 -21.79
C THR A 293 12.87 17.34 -22.72
N VAL A 294 12.10 16.40 -22.16
CA VAL A 294 11.29 15.48 -22.94
C VAL A 294 10.12 16.31 -23.42
N GLU A 295 9.92 16.26 -24.74
CA GLU A 295 8.80 16.88 -25.44
C GLU A 295 7.49 16.58 -24.69
N ASP A 296 6.66 17.63 -24.53
CA ASP A 296 5.34 17.62 -23.92
C ASP A 296 4.47 16.46 -24.47
N ASP A 297 4.52 15.31 -23.79
CA ASP A 297 3.69 14.12 -24.09
C ASP A 297 2.31 14.20 -23.38
N GLY A 298 1.91 15.39 -22.92
CA GLY A 298 0.62 15.57 -22.25
C GLY A 298 0.51 14.93 -20.87
N SER A 299 1.63 14.67 -20.18
CA SER A 299 1.64 14.27 -18.76
C SER A 299 1.20 15.45 -17.89
N ASP A 300 0.21 15.24 -17.01
CA ASP A 300 -0.27 16.25 -16.05
C ASP A 300 0.91 16.69 -15.15
N GLU A 301 1.24 17.99 -15.12
CA GLU A 301 2.35 18.55 -14.32
C GLU A 301 2.32 18.07 -12.86
N LEU A 302 1.11 17.96 -12.27
CA LEU A 302 0.95 17.48 -10.90
C LEU A 302 1.36 16.01 -10.76
N GLU A 303 1.10 15.20 -11.78
CA GLU A 303 1.46 13.80 -11.76
C GLU A 303 2.98 13.59 -11.82
N GLU A 304 3.67 14.39 -12.63
CA GLU A 304 5.14 14.40 -12.71
C GLU A 304 5.77 14.84 -11.38
N GLU A 305 5.18 15.82 -10.69
CA GLU A 305 5.60 16.20 -9.34
C GLU A 305 5.43 15.04 -8.34
N LEU A 306 4.29 14.33 -8.37
CA LEU A 306 4.04 13.16 -7.52
C LEU A 306 5.06 12.06 -7.76
N LEU A 307 5.32 11.76 -9.04
CA LEU A 307 6.29 10.74 -9.46
C LEU A 307 7.68 11.11 -8.98
N THR A 308 8.11 12.34 -9.24
CA THR A 308 9.43 12.83 -8.84
C THR A 308 9.57 12.82 -7.32
N GLY A 309 8.56 13.28 -6.58
CA GLY A 309 8.56 13.28 -5.11
C GLY A 309 8.70 11.88 -4.51
N LEU A 310 7.93 10.91 -5.01
CA LEU A 310 7.99 9.52 -4.55
C LEU A 310 9.28 8.79 -4.95
N SER A 311 9.85 9.15 -6.09
CA SER A 311 11.09 8.56 -6.62
C SER A 311 12.35 9.05 -5.91
N ARG A 312 12.24 10.04 -5.01
CA ARG A 312 13.32 10.41 -4.06
C ARG A 312 13.69 9.28 -3.11
N LEU A 313 12.80 8.29 -2.92
CA LEU A 313 13.06 7.11 -2.08
C LEU A 313 13.24 5.86 -2.94
N PRO A 314 14.07 4.89 -2.51
CA PRO A 314 14.21 3.65 -3.25
C PRO A 314 12.97 2.78 -3.07
N TRP A 315 12.51 2.20 -4.18
CA TRP A 315 11.36 1.30 -4.28
C TRP A 315 11.75 0.02 -4.99
N GLU A 316 11.24 -1.10 -4.50
CA GLU A 316 11.10 -2.31 -5.28
C GLU A 316 9.78 -2.24 -6.04
N LYS A 317 9.80 -2.57 -7.33
CA LYS A 317 8.62 -2.55 -8.19
C LYS A 317 8.46 -3.95 -8.77
N VAL A 318 7.32 -4.57 -8.47
CA VAL A 318 6.99 -5.94 -8.88
C VAL A 318 5.77 -5.86 -9.78
N ASP A 319 5.94 -6.20 -11.04
CA ASP A 319 4.87 -6.20 -12.01
C ASP A 319 4.28 -7.61 -12.15
N VAL A 320 2.95 -7.66 -12.11
CA VAL A 320 2.15 -8.88 -12.06
C VAL A 320 1.24 -8.93 -13.28
N SER A 321 1.13 -10.10 -13.90
CA SER A 321 0.24 -10.31 -15.03
C SER A 321 -0.60 -11.56 -14.87
N PHE A 322 -1.92 -11.36 -14.94
CA PHE A 322 -2.92 -12.43 -14.99
C PHE A 322 -3.43 -12.68 -16.40
N HIS A 323 -2.65 -12.40 -17.45
CA HIS A 323 -3.13 -12.51 -18.85
C HIS A 323 -3.63 -13.92 -19.21
N SER A 324 -3.01 -14.95 -18.64
CA SER A 324 -3.38 -16.37 -18.78
C SER A 324 -4.55 -16.79 -17.88
N SER A 325 -4.99 -15.93 -16.96
CA SER A 325 -6.09 -16.19 -16.04
C SER A 325 -7.44 -16.26 -16.75
N ARG A 326 -8.30 -17.18 -16.28
CA ARG A 326 -9.71 -17.21 -16.69
C ARG A 326 -10.49 -15.98 -16.24
N GLN A 327 -10.07 -15.36 -15.13
CA GLN A 327 -10.73 -14.21 -14.52
C GLN A 327 -9.93 -12.92 -14.71
N ARG A 328 -9.04 -12.85 -15.72
CA ARG A 328 -8.11 -11.72 -15.94
C ARG A 328 -8.72 -10.32 -15.80
N ILE A 329 -9.97 -10.10 -16.20
CA ILE A 329 -10.70 -8.82 -16.05
C ILE A 329 -10.88 -8.37 -14.60
N ALA A 330 -10.67 -9.26 -13.64
CA ALA A 330 -10.68 -9.02 -12.20
C ALA A 330 -9.27 -8.92 -11.62
N ALA A 331 -8.23 -8.64 -12.42
CA ALA A 331 -6.83 -8.54 -11.97
C ALA A 331 -6.66 -7.67 -10.70
N HIS A 332 -7.45 -6.60 -10.59
CA HIS A 332 -7.47 -5.73 -9.40
C HIS A 332 -7.81 -6.48 -8.10
N SER A 333 -8.68 -7.49 -8.16
CA SER A 333 -9.06 -8.32 -7.01
C SER A 333 -8.22 -9.60 -6.92
N ILE A 334 -7.73 -10.12 -8.05
CA ILE A 334 -6.89 -11.32 -8.09
C ILE A 334 -5.56 -11.09 -7.38
N ILE A 335 -4.91 -9.94 -7.60
CA ILE A 335 -3.60 -9.64 -7.02
C ILE A 335 -3.57 -9.68 -5.48
N GLN A 336 -4.72 -9.48 -4.84
CA GLN A 336 -4.91 -9.56 -3.38
C GLN A 336 -5.49 -10.91 -2.92
N VAL A 337 -6.01 -11.73 -3.85
CA VAL A 337 -6.83 -12.91 -3.55
C VAL A 337 -8.05 -12.54 -2.68
N LYS A 338 -8.83 -11.57 -3.17
CA LYS A 338 -10.00 -11.04 -2.44
C LYS A 338 -11.05 -12.10 -2.07
N ASP A 339 -11.18 -13.12 -2.92
CA ASP A 339 -12.06 -14.27 -2.70
C ASP A 339 -11.24 -15.52 -2.94
N GLU A 340 -11.10 -16.37 -1.93
CA GLU A 340 -10.20 -17.53 -1.97
C GLU A 340 -10.54 -18.50 -3.11
N ILE A 341 -11.81 -18.64 -3.50
CA ILE A 341 -12.21 -19.60 -4.53
C ILE A 341 -12.02 -19.00 -5.91
N VAL A 342 -12.51 -17.77 -6.11
CA VAL A 342 -12.54 -17.13 -7.43
C VAL A 342 -11.18 -16.53 -7.81
N HIS A 343 -10.40 -16.10 -6.83
CA HIS A 343 -9.16 -15.34 -7.04
C HIS A 343 -7.89 -16.11 -6.65
N ILE A 344 -7.97 -17.42 -6.44
CA ILE A 344 -6.84 -18.26 -6.00
C ILE A 344 -5.60 -18.19 -6.89
N GLU A 345 -5.77 -17.83 -8.17
CA GLU A 345 -4.67 -17.68 -9.10
C GLU A 345 -3.66 -16.61 -8.66
N GLY A 346 -4.05 -15.63 -7.84
CA GLY A 346 -3.13 -14.66 -7.24
C GLY A 346 -2.34 -15.15 -6.02
N ALA A 347 -2.53 -16.41 -5.60
CA ALA A 347 -1.89 -16.92 -4.39
C ALA A 347 -0.36 -16.96 -4.48
N ASP A 348 0.20 -17.18 -5.67
CA ASP A 348 1.65 -17.13 -5.88
C ASP A 348 2.22 -15.72 -5.66
N VAL A 349 1.47 -14.68 -5.99
CA VAL A 349 1.84 -13.28 -5.70
C VAL A 349 1.88 -13.02 -4.20
N ILE A 350 0.90 -13.54 -3.44
CA ILE A 350 0.94 -13.46 -1.97
C ILE A 350 2.12 -14.25 -1.40
N ARG A 351 2.43 -15.43 -1.94
CA ARG A 351 3.63 -16.19 -1.54
C ARG A 351 4.91 -15.41 -1.85
N HIS A 352 5.00 -14.77 -3.01
CA HIS A 352 6.12 -13.90 -3.36
C HIS A 352 6.31 -12.78 -2.34
N MET A 353 5.21 -12.15 -1.89
CA MET A 353 5.25 -11.14 -0.84
C MET A 353 5.83 -11.68 0.47
N ILE A 354 5.37 -12.85 0.91
CA ILE A 354 5.77 -13.49 2.18
C ILE A 354 7.25 -13.93 2.13
N ASP A 355 7.66 -14.57 1.03
CA ASP A 355 9.02 -15.11 0.89
C ASP A 355 10.10 -14.01 0.86
N HIS A 356 9.73 -12.77 0.53
CA HIS A 356 10.60 -11.59 0.57
C HIS A 356 10.29 -10.65 1.75
N PHE A 357 9.46 -11.08 2.71
CA PHE A 357 9.04 -10.24 3.83
C PHE A 357 10.15 -10.15 4.88
N LEU A 358 10.53 -8.93 5.28
CA LEU A 358 11.46 -8.73 6.39
C LEU A 358 10.74 -8.93 7.73
N THR A 359 11.26 -9.79 8.61
CA THR A 359 10.65 -10.08 9.94
C THR A 359 11.48 -9.60 11.12
#